data_AF-A0A8S9GRW3-F1
#
_entry.id   AF-A0A8S9GRW3-F1
#
_cell.length_a   1.000
_cell.length_b   1.000
_cell.length_c   1.000
_cell.angle_alpha   90.00
_cell.angle_beta   90.00
_cell.angle_gamma   90.00
#
_symmetry.space_group_name_H-M   'P 1'
#
loop_
_entity.id
_entity.type
_entity.pdbx_description
1 polymer ?
#
loop_
_entity_poly.entity_id
_entity_poly.type
_entity_poly.pdbx_seq_one_letter_code
_entity_poly.pdbx_strand_id
1 'polypeptide(L)'
;KVASVLIIVILFTISFSAQVSHSKTIDVGCVKNCIVNQCMKASKKATPATCDNPCKTICTATGIKSYIIPRGGGRDPVKAFCITFKWFCKN
;
A
#
# COMPACT_ATOMS: atom_id res chain seq x y z
N LYS A 1 -12.28 -24.73 -33.60
CA LYS A 1 -11.51 -25.09 -32.37
C LYS A 1 -10.44 -24.04 -32.03
N VAL A 2 -9.64 -23.56 -32.99
CA VAL A 2 -8.61 -22.50 -32.79
C VAL A 2 -9.20 -21.16 -32.29
N ALA A 3 -10.36 -20.76 -32.82
CA ALA A 3 -11.04 -19.51 -32.42
C ALA A 3 -11.46 -19.46 -30.94
N SER A 4 -11.95 -20.56 -30.36
CA SER A 4 -12.29 -20.61 -28.93
C SER A 4 -11.06 -20.48 -28.04
N VAL A 5 -9.93 -21.05 -28.45
CA VAL A 5 -8.66 -20.94 -27.70
C VAL A 5 -8.16 -19.49 -27.70
N LEU A 6 -8.24 -18.81 -28.86
CA LEU A 6 -7.87 -17.40 -28.98
C LEU A 6 -8.72 -16.50 -28.08
N ILE A 7 -10.04 -16.72 -28.03
CA ILE A 7 -10.95 -15.95 -27.15
C ILE A 7 -10.57 -16.13 -25.67
N ILE A 8 -10.26 -17.36 -25.25
CA ILE A 8 -9.84 -17.65 -23.87
C ILE A 8 -8.54 -16.91 -23.53
N VAL A 9 -7.54 -16.94 -24.41
CA VAL A 9 -6.26 -16.23 -24.21
C VAL A 9 -6.46 -14.73 -24.09
N ILE A 10 -7.32 -14.14 -24.93
CA ILE A 10 -7.64 -12.71 -24.90
C ILE A 10 -8.31 -12.33 -23.56
N LEU A 11 -9.29 -13.11 -23.10
CA LEU A 11 -9.97 -12.91 -21.81
C LEU A 11 -9.01 -12.98 -20.62
N PHE A 12 -8.10 -13.93 -20.61
CA PHE A 12 -7.06 -14.02 -19.58
C PHE A 12 -6.17 -12.77 -19.60
N THR A 13 -5.73 -12.34 -20.78
CA THR A 13 -4.83 -11.18 -20.94
C THR A 13 -5.47 -9.89 -20.40
N ILE A 14 -6.76 -9.67 -20.65
CA ILE A 14 -7.52 -8.51 -20.14
C ILE A 14 -7.66 -8.60 -18.62
N SER A 15 -7.96 -9.79 -18.08
CA SER A 15 -8.13 -10.02 -16.65
C SER A 15 -6.83 -9.81 -15.87
N PHE A 16 -5.68 -10.23 -16.43
CA PHE A 16 -4.37 -9.95 -15.84
C PHE A 16 -4.04 -8.46 -15.92
N SER A 17 -4.32 -7.79 -17.04
CA SER A 17 -4.06 -6.36 -17.21
C SER A 17 -4.88 -5.50 -16.24
N ALA A 18 -6.14 -5.85 -16.01
CA ALA A 18 -6.99 -5.19 -15.03
C ALA A 18 -6.45 -5.35 -13.60
N GLN A 19 -6.00 -6.55 -13.24
CA GLN A 19 -5.40 -6.83 -11.93
C GLN A 19 -4.07 -6.09 -11.72
N VAL A 20 -3.21 -6.00 -12.75
CA VAL A 20 -1.93 -5.28 -12.69
C VAL A 20 -2.15 -3.76 -12.63
N SER A 21 -3.10 -3.24 -13.40
CA SER A 21 -3.44 -1.82 -13.38
C SER A 21 -4.03 -1.41 -12.03
N HIS A 22 -4.96 -2.21 -11.48
CA HIS A 22 -5.48 -2.04 -10.13
C HIS A 22 -4.39 -2.15 -9.07
N SER A 23 -3.48 -3.12 -9.17
CA SER A 23 -2.37 -3.27 -8.22
C SER A 23 -1.45 -2.04 -8.21
N LYS A 24 -1.11 -1.47 -9.38
CA LYS A 24 -0.27 -0.28 -9.48
C LYS A 24 -0.97 1.00 -9.01
N THR A 25 -2.24 1.18 -9.33
CA THR A 25 -3.01 2.34 -8.82
C THR A 25 -3.24 2.24 -7.31
N ILE A 26 -3.46 1.02 -6.81
CA ILE A 26 -3.57 0.75 -5.37
C ILE A 26 -2.26 1.04 -4.66
N ASP A 27 -1.09 0.67 -5.22
CA ASP A 27 0.21 0.95 -4.62
C ASP A 27 0.48 2.47 -4.50
N VAL A 28 0.29 3.22 -5.59
CA VAL A 28 0.49 4.68 -5.60
C VAL A 28 -0.49 5.39 -4.65
N GLY A 29 -1.77 5.00 -4.69
CA GLY A 29 -2.79 5.55 -3.79
C GLY A 29 -2.54 5.19 -2.33
N CYS A 30 -2.06 3.98 -2.05
CA CYS A 30 -1.70 3.53 -0.72
C CYS A 30 -0.54 4.34 -0.15
N VAL A 31 0.56 4.45 -0.90
CA VAL A 31 1.77 5.14 -0.46
C VAL A 31 1.45 6.60 -0.17
N LYS A 32 0.73 7.28 -1.08
CA LYS A 32 0.33 8.68 -0.88
C LYS A 32 -0.51 8.89 0.39
N ASN A 33 -1.53 8.05 0.61
CA ASN A 33 -2.37 8.15 1.80
C ASN A 33 -1.62 7.78 3.09
N CYS A 34 -0.71 6.80 3.04
CA CYS A 34 0.15 6.43 4.15
C CYS A 34 1.06 7.59 4.57
N ILE A 35 1.71 8.26 3.60
CA ILE A 35 2.59 9.40 3.84
C ILE A 35 1.82 10.48 4.59
N VAL A 36 0.66 10.89 4.06
CA VAL A 36 -0.13 11.98 4.63
C VAL A 36 -0.71 11.65 6.00
N ASN A 37 -1.20 10.42 6.21
CA ASN A 37 -1.98 10.12 7.41
C ASN A 37 -1.16 9.56 8.58
N GLN A 38 -0.13 8.76 8.31
CA GLN A 38 0.61 8.06 9.37
C GLN A 38 2.06 8.51 9.45
N CYS A 39 2.80 8.45 8.36
CA CYS A 39 4.24 8.68 8.40
C CYS A 39 4.59 10.15 8.74
N MET A 40 3.91 11.11 8.10
CA MET A 40 4.12 12.53 8.39
C MET A 40 3.65 12.93 9.80
N LYS A 41 2.70 12.18 10.40
CA LYS A 41 2.26 12.39 11.78
C LYS A 41 3.16 11.68 12.81
N ALA A 42 3.92 10.68 12.38
CA ALA A 42 4.75 9.86 13.23
C ALA A 42 6.05 10.53 13.69
N SER A 43 6.59 11.43 12.87
CA SER A 43 7.82 12.16 13.20
C SER A 43 7.75 13.61 12.74
N LYS A 44 8.21 14.54 13.59
CA LYS A 44 8.34 15.97 13.23
C LYS A 44 9.38 16.23 12.13
N LYS A 45 10.30 15.30 11.92
CA LYS A 45 11.33 15.35 10.87
C LYS A 45 10.93 14.58 9.61
N ALA A 46 9.72 14.00 9.59
CA ALA A 46 9.23 13.26 8.44
C ALA A 46 9.12 14.18 7.22
N THR A 47 9.68 13.72 6.12
CA THR A 47 9.49 14.29 4.78
C THR A 47 8.87 13.22 3.86
N PRO A 48 8.21 13.62 2.77
CA PRO A 48 7.67 12.68 1.80
C PRO A 48 8.71 11.65 1.33
N ALA A 49 9.96 12.08 1.10
CA ALA A 49 11.05 11.20 0.68
C ALA A 49 11.40 10.15 1.73
N THR A 50 11.47 10.53 3.00
CA THR A 50 11.75 9.58 4.10
C THR A 50 10.59 8.62 4.36
N CYS A 51 9.37 9.03 4.02
CA CYS A 51 8.16 8.23 4.20
C CYS A 51 7.87 7.25 3.05
N ASP A 52 8.46 7.45 1.88
CA ASP A 52 8.19 6.65 0.68
C ASP A 52 8.49 5.16 0.90
N ASN A 53 9.71 4.87 1.37
CA ASN A 53 10.16 3.49 1.58
C ASN A 53 9.37 2.71 2.65
N PRO A 54 9.13 3.25 3.86
CA PRO A 54 8.32 2.55 4.86
C PRO A 54 6.86 2.40 4.42
N CYS A 55 6.27 3.41 3.77
CA CYS A 55 4.92 3.31 3.24
C CYS A 55 4.80 2.28 2.12
N LYS A 56 5.74 2.26 1.17
CA LYS A 56 5.78 1.26 0.10
C LYS A 56 5.89 -0.16 0.64
N THR A 57 6.70 -0.36 1.68
CA THR A 57 6.83 -1.65 2.37
C THR A 57 5.49 -2.12 2.95
N ILE A 58 4.74 -1.23 3.62
CA ILE A 58 3.43 -1.56 4.21
C ILE A 58 2.39 -1.83 3.12
N CYS A 59 2.38 -1.01 2.08
CA CYS A 59 1.45 -1.11 0.96
C CYS A 59 1.65 -2.42 0.20
N THR A 60 2.90 -2.84 0.02
CA THR A 60 3.26 -4.11 -0.60
C THR A 60 2.90 -5.30 0.31
N ALA A 61 3.17 -5.21 1.62
CA ALA A 61 2.96 -6.33 2.55
C ALA A 61 1.50 -6.59 2.90
N THR A 62 0.66 -5.54 2.95
CA THR A 62 -0.68 -5.63 3.57
C THR A 62 -1.84 -5.18 2.69
N GLY A 63 -1.55 -4.46 1.59
CA GLY A 63 -2.56 -3.80 0.76
C GLY A 63 -3.29 -2.65 1.49
N ILE A 64 -3.93 -1.76 0.73
CA ILE A 64 -4.62 -0.54 1.22
C ILE A 64 -5.50 -0.78 2.45
N LYS A 65 -6.25 -1.90 2.47
CA LYS A 65 -7.30 -2.15 3.47
C LYS A 65 -6.77 -2.30 4.90
N SER A 66 -5.52 -2.74 5.09
CA SER A 66 -5.01 -3.04 6.44
C SER A 66 -4.32 -1.86 7.14
N TYR A 67 -4.07 -0.77 6.42
CA TYR A 67 -3.37 0.40 6.97
C TYR A 67 -4.31 1.58 7.31
N ILE A 68 -5.46 1.65 6.63
CA ILE A 68 -6.51 2.63 6.94
C ILE A 68 -7.28 2.21 8.21
N ILE A 69 -7.39 0.89 8.46
CA ILE A 69 -8.15 0.35 9.59
C ILE A 69 -7.27 -0.66 10.32
N PRO A 70 -6.76 -0.36 11.52
CA PRO A 70 -6.03 -1.35 12.31
C PRO A 70 -6.95 -2.53 12.61
N ARG A 71 -6.50 -3.76 12.30
CA ARG A 71 -7.24 -5.03 12.46
C ARG A 71 -7.61 -5.41 13.90
N GLY A 72 -7.47 -4.51 14.87
CA GLY A 72 -7.84 -4.72 16.27
C GLY A 72 -8.13 -3.38 16.92
N GLY A 73 -9.33 -3.25 17.49
CA GLY A 73 -9.90 -2.01 18.00
C GLY A 73 -8.94 -1.17 18.85
N GLY A 74 -8.89 0.13 18.53
CA GLY A 74 -8.38 1.17 19.43
C GLY A 74 -6.88 1.50 19.35
N ARG A 75 -6.07 0.87 18.48
CA ARG A 75 -4.67 1.28 18.32
C ARG A 75 -4.52 2.43 17.33
N ASP A 76 -4.03 3.56 17.83
CA ASP A 76 -3.62 4.71 17.03
C ASP A 76 -2.71 4.22 15.87
N PRO A 77 -3.07 4.50 14.61
CA PRO A 77 -2.34 3.95 13.46
C PRO A 77 -0.94 4.58 13.29
N VAL A 78 -0.68 5.75 13.88
CA VAL A 78 0.66 6.34 14.00
C VAL A 78 1.49 5.52 15.00
N LYS A 79 0.87 5.13 16.12
CA LYS A 79 1.53 4.26 17.11
C LYS A 79 1.84 2.88 16.53
N ALA A 80 0.93 2.31 15.74
CA ALA A 80 1.16 1.07 15.02
C ALA A 80 2.33 1.20 14.03
N PHE A 81 2.37 2.29 13.25
CA PHE A 81 3.49 2.60 12.37
C PHE A 81 4.81 2.69 13.14
N CYS A 82 4.84 3.39 14.28
CA CYS A 82 6.05 3.51 15.09
C CYS A 82 6.48 2.22 15.79
N ILE A 83 5.57 1.27 16.02
CA ILE A 83 5.93 -0.07 16.50
C ILE A 83 6.69 -0.84 15.42
N THR A 84 6.24 -0.73 14.16
CA THR A 84 6.87 -1.39 13.01
C THR A 84 8.17 -0.70 12.60
N PHE A 85 8.16 0.63 12.52
CA PHE A 85 9.28 1.48 12.11
C PHE A 85 9.83 2.27 13.30
N LYS A 86 10.24 1.56 14.36
CA LYS A 86 10.81 2.19 15.58
C LYS A 86 11.97 3.13 15.27
N TRP A 87 12.82 2.76 14.30
CA TRP A 87 13.96 3.56 13.86
C TRP A 87 13.53 4.92 13.29
N PHE A 88 12.32 5.02 12.74
CA PHE A 88 11.80 6.24 12.11
C PHE A 88 11.25 7.23 13.14
N CYS A 89 10.53 6.72 14.15
CA CYS A 89 9.85 7.57 15.13
C CYS A 89 10.71 7.97 16.33
N LYS A 90 11.86 7.32 16.55
CA LYS A 90 12.68 7.52 17.76
C LYS A 90 13.72 8.65 17.62
N ASN A 91 13.49 9.66 16.78
CA ASN A 91 14.49 10.70 16.45
C ASN A 91 13.93 12.13 16.32
#